data_AF-A0A7K5AJI7-F1
#
_entry.id   AF-A0A7K5AJI7-F1
#
_cell.length_a   1.000
_cell.length_b   1.000
_cell.length_c   1.000
_cell.angle_alpha   90.00
_cell.angle_beta   90.00
_cell.angle_gamma   90.00
#
_symmetry.space_group_name_H-M   'P 1'
#
loop_
_entity.id
_entity.type
_entity.pdbx_description
1 polymer ?
#
loop_
_entity_poly.entity_id
_entity_poly.type
_entity_poly.pdbx_seq_one_letter_code
_entity_poly.pdbx_strand_id
1 'polypeptide(L)'
;MDAAGSQVADECAPYAGKFQSGILITQGGNLLCSKIIHLITNNRVKSQVSTVLEECEKMMYKSVAFPAIGTGQARQSPAKVADEMMDAIVEFASKKSVQHLQTIKIVIFQKNMFKDFYESMKLRQDADLSTTDSWFSMITSFFWGKKQSPEKKKTITLEKKVYLVTFQICGESQENVDAAESWIKNLILKEQYDTTITNELIESFGERQIAALADLQRRKLVTIELSPPQVTISGISRDVCFVSVEVQTMIQKMKDAEDEQSKAEVLYNLVEWRYLGSNDTFVAFDKLTNMQLEDAKIAKKPYLNVKINTRNYQVDLNTLQAHDDQGKTINIQRVPKNEGKL
;
A
#
# COMPACT_ATOMS: atom_id res chain seq x y z
N MET A 1 4.22 -33.51 39.37
CA MET A 1 3.41 -33.43 40.60
C MET A 1 4.13 -32.59 41.65
N ASP A 2 5.42 -32.80 41.87
CA ASP A 2 6.21 -32.14 42.93
C ASP A 2 6.06 -30.61 42.96
N ALA A 3 6.19 -29.93 41.82
CA ALA A 3 6.05 -28.47 41.74
C ALA A 3 4.62 -27.95 41.97
N ALA A 4 3.60 -28.79 41.77
CA ALA A 4 2.20 -28.41 41.99
C ALA A 4 1.76 -28.54 43.46
N GLY A 5 2.51 -29.31 44.27
CA GLY A 5 2.20 -29.56 45.68
C GLY A 5 1.29 -30.77 45.90
N SER A 6 1.21 -31.24 47.15
CA SER A 6 0.50 -32.47 47.53
C SER A 6 -1.01 -32.41 47.30
N GLN A 7 -1.62 -31.22 47.40
CA GLN A 7 -3.07 -31.03 47.19
C GLN A 7 -3.52 -31.52 45.80
N VAL A 8 -2.71 -31.28 44.76
CA VAL A 8 -3.02 -31.76 43.40
C VAL A 8 -2.91 -33.28 43.31
N ALA A 9 -1.96 -33.88 44.02
CA ALA A 9 -1.85 -35.34 44.08
C ALA A 9 -3.05 -35.97 44.80
N ASP A 10 -3.53 -35.34 45.88
CA ASP A 10 -4.72 -35.75 46.62
C ASP A 10 -5.99 -35.67 45.76
N GLU A 11 -6.13 -34.61 44.94
CA GLU A 11 -7.23 -34.51 43.95
C GLU A 11 -7.18 -35.63 42.89
N CYS A 12 -5.98 -36.11 42.54
CA CYS A 12 -5.80 -37.18 41.55
C CYS A 12 -6.00 -38.59 42.12
N ALA A 13 -5.69 -38.80 43.41
CA ALA A 13 -5.64 -40.13 44.03
C ALA A 13 -6.92 -40.96 43.88
N PRO A 14 -8.15 -40.40 44.00
CA PRO A 14 -9.38 -41.17 43.81
C PRO A 14 -9.57 -41.76 42.41
N TYR A 15 -8.90 -41.17 41.41
CA TYR A 15 -9.00 -41.53 39.99
C TYR A 15 -7.87 -42.45 39.51
N ALA A 16 -6.84 -42.66 40.34
CA ALA A 16 -5.72 -43.53 40.02
C ALA A 16 -6.19 -44.97 39.73
N GLY A 17 -5.79 -45.53 38.58
CA GLY A 17 -6.16 -46.88 38.15
C GLY A 17 -7.60 -47.07 37.65
N LYS A 18 -8.49 -46.10 37.88
CA LYS A 18 -9.89 -46.11 37.39
C LYS A 18 -10.06 -45.35 36.08
N PHE A 19 -9.17 -44.40 35.82
CA PHE A 19 -9.22 -43.55 34.65
C PHE A 19 -8.49 -44.21 33.47
N GLN A 20 -9.24 -44.82 32.55
CA GLN A 20 -8.69 -45.52 31.37
C GLN A 20 -8.66 -44.62 30.11
N SER A 21 -9.45 -43.54 30.09
CA SER A 21 -9.49 -42.58 28.96
C SER A 21 -10.17 -41.27 29.38
N GLY A 22 -9.68 -40.15 28.87
CA GLY A 22 -10.29 -38.82 29.03
C GLY A 22 -9.30 -37.76 29.55
N ILE A 23 -9.85 -36.70 30.16
CA ILE A 23 -9.09 -35.69 30.90
C ILE A 23 -9.57 -35.60 32.36
N LEU A 24 -8.66 -35.28 33.27
CA LEU A 24 -8.97 -34.95 34.67
C LEU A 24 -8.54 -33.50 34.92
N ILE A 25 -9.42 -32.69 35.51
CA ILE A 25 -9.14 -31.28 35.79
C ILE A 25 -8.98 -31.10 37.30
N THR A 26 -7.84 -30.58 37.74
CA THR A 26 -7.56 -30.25 39.14
C THR A 26 -7.28 -28.75 39.30
N GLN A 27 -7.16 -28.29 40.55
CA GLN A 27 -6.59 -26.96 40.82
C GLN A 27 -5.12 -26.86 40.36
N GLY A 28 -4.65 -25.62 40.21
CA GLY A 28 -3.26 -25.30 39.85
C GLY A 28 -2.23 -25.61 40.95
N GLY A 29 -2.68 -25.67 42.21
CA GLY A 29 -1.79 -25.81 43.36
C GLY A 29 -0.77 -24.66 43.42
N ASN A 30 0.51 -25.01 43.55
CA ASN A 30 1.62 -24.05 43.61
C ASN A 30 2.09 -23.56 42.22
N LEU A 31 1.50 -24.04 41.12
CA LEU A 31 1.84 -23.58 39.78
C LEU A 31 1.16 -22.24 39.47
N LEU A 32 1.79 -21.45 38.60
CA LEU A 32 1.24 -20.19 38.10
C LEU A 32 0.15 -20.41 37.02
N CYS A 33 -0.88 -21.17 37.35
CA CYS A 33 -2.02 -21.46 36.48
C CYS A 33 -3.30 -21.65 37.29
N SER A 34 -4.47 -21.45 36.67
CA SER A 34 -5.77 -21.61 37.33
C SER A 34 -6.14 -23.08 37.55
N LYS A 35 -5.85 -23.94 36.58
CA LYS A 35 -6.17 -25.36 36.56
C LYS A 35 -5.07 -26.16 35.90
N ILE A 36 -5.00 -27.45 36.24
CA ILE A 36 -4.18 -28.43 35.54
C ILE A 36 -5.12 -29.45 34.89
N ILE A 37 -4.92 -29.68 33.59
CA ILE A 37 -5.64 -30.70 32.84
C ILE A 37 -4.70 -31.89 32.65
N HIS A 38 -4.94 -32.96 33.40
CA HIS A 38 -4.20 -34.21 33.34
C HIS A 38 -4.80 -35.08 32.25
N LEU A 39 -3.94 -35.59 31.36
CA LEU A 39 -4.34 -36.51 30.30
C LEU A 39 -3.39 -37.70 30.26
N ILE A 40 -3.95 -38.88 29.96
CA ILE A 40 -3.18 -40.09 29.69
C ILE A 40 -3.03 -40.18 28.19
N THR A 41 -1.80 -40.13 27.67
CA THR A 41 -1.59 -40.19 26.22
C THR A 41 -2.01 -41.56 25.66
N ASN A 42 -2.78 -41.55 24.57
CA ASN A 42 -3.29 -42.74 23.88
C ASN A 42 -2.81 -42.83 22.42
N ASN A 43 -1.70 -42.14 22.11
CA ASN A 43 -1.15 -41.98 20.75
C ASN A 43 -2.09 -41.34 19.72
N ARG A 44 -3.15 -40.66 20.17
CA ARG A 44 -4.04 -39.82 19.34
C ARG A 44 -3.89 -38.35 19.74
N VAL A 45 -2.68 -37.81 19.65
CA VAL A 45 -2.33 -36.49 20.20
C VAL A 45 -3.24 -35.40 19.66
N LYS A 46 -3.56 -35.42 18.36
CA LYS A 46 -4.49 -34.47 17.75
C LYS A 46 -5.81 -34.40 18.51
N SER A 47 -6.46 -35.56 18.72
CA SER A 47 -7.73 -35.65 19.46
C SER A 47 -7.59 -35.15 20.91
N GLN A 48 -6.47 -35.46 21.57
CA GLN A 48 -6.26 -35.04 22.95
C GLN A 48 -6.10 -33.52 23.07
N VAL A 49 -5.35 -32.91 22.15
CA VAL A 49 -5.22 -31.44 22.09
C VAL A 49 -6.57 -30.80 21.81
N SER A 50 -7.33 -31.31 20.83
CA SER A 50 -8.67 -30.79 20.51
C SER A 50 -9.60 -30.83 21.73
N THR A 51 -9.63 -31.94 22.48
CA THR A 51 -10.45 -32.05 23.70
C THR A 51 -10.05 -31.02 24.75
N VAL A 52 -8.74 -30.80 24.95
CA VAL A 52 -8.27 -29.79 25.91
C VAL A 52 -8.67 -28.38 25.46
N LEU A 53 -8.48 -28.05 24.18
CA LEU A 53 -8.85 -26.73 23.65
C LEU A 53 -10.36 -26.46 23.79
N GLU A 54 -11.19 -27.45 23.50
CA GLU A 54 -12.65 -27.35 23.65
C GLU A 54 -13.09 -27.17 25.11
N GLU A 55 -12.47 -27.88 26.04
CA GLU A 55 -12.77 -27.71 27.47
C GLU A 55 -12.26 -26.36 28.01
N CYS A 56 -11.11 -25.88 27.53
CA CYS A 56 -10.64 -24.53 27.85
C CYS A 56 -11.60 -23.44 27.37
N GLU A 57 -12.12 -23.57 26.15
CA GLU A 57 -13.10 -22.63 25.58
C GLU A 57 -14.41 -22.66 26.37
N LYS A 58 -14.93 -23.85 26.67
CA LYS A 58 -16.15 -24.05 27.48
C LYS A 58 -16.01 -23.49 28.89
N MET A 59 -14.83 -23.56 29.48
CA MET A 59 -14.51 -22.96 30.77
C MET A 59 -14.15 -21.47 30.69
N MET A 60 -14.21 -20.87 29.50
CA MET A 60 -13.91 -19.46 29.23
C MET A 60 -12.48 -19.05 29.63
N TYR A 61 -11.52 -19.98 29.53
CA TYR A 61 -10.12 -19.66 29.78
C TYR A 61 -9.51 -18.88 28.61
N LYS A 62 -8.62 -17.94 28.94
CA LYS A 62 -7.95 -17.10 27.94
C LYS A 62 -6.66 -17.70 27.40
N SER A 63 -6.04 -18.61 28.14
CA SER A 63 -4.77 -19.21 27.76
C SER A 63 -4.64 -20.66 28.20
N VAL A 64 -3.85 -21.41 27.44
CA VAL A 64 -3.48 -22.80 27.72
C VAL A 64 -2.02 -23.04 27.31
N ALA A 65 -1.32 -23.86 28.09
CA ALA A 65 0.04 -24.29 27.78
C ALA A 65 0.11 -25.82 27.73
N PHE A 66 0.71 -26.34 26.66
CA PHE A 66 0.90 -27.77 26.44
C PHE A 66 2.39 -28.12 26.50
N PRO A 67 2.77 -29.28 27.06
CA PRO A 67 4.05 -29.90 26.72
C PRO A 67 4.00 -30.48 25.30
N ALA A 68 5.14 -30.95 24.79
CA ALA A 68 5.16 -31.87 23.65
C ALA A 68 4.56 -33.22 24.07
N ILE A 69 3.24 -33.38 23.91
CA ILE A 69 2.49 -34.52 24.48
C ILE A 69 3.00 -35.84 23.88
N GLY A 70 3.42 -36.76 24.76
CA GLY A 70 3.80 -38.12 24.36
C GLY A 70 5.25 -38.30 23.89
N THR A 71 6.05 -37.24 23.79
CA THR A 71 7.48 -37.35 23.40
C THR A 71 8.39 -37.83 24.53
N GLY A 72 7.88 -37.90 25.77
CA GLY A 72 8.58 -38.48 26.92
C GLY A 72 8.48 -40.00 26.97
N GLN A 73 7.91 -40.54 28.06
CA GLN A 73 7.84 -42.00 28.30
C GLN A 73 7.08 -42.78 27.22
N ALA A 74 6.14 -42.15 26.52
CA ALA A 74 5.41 -42.77 25.40
C ALA A 74 6.23 -42.84 24.10
N ARG A 75 7.43 -42.24 24.06
CA ARG A 75 8.41 -42.32 22.96
C ARG A 75 7.84 -41.99 21.57
N GLN A 76 6.84 -41.11 21.51
CA GLN A 76 6.31 -40.66 20.22
C GLN A 76 7.31 -39.75 19.51
N SER A 77 7.35 -39.83 18.18
CA SER A 77 8.22 -38.99 17.35
C SER A 77 7.90 -37.50 17.54
N PRO A 78 8.88 -36.64 17.86
CA PRO A 78 8.66 -35.20 18.00
C PRO A 78 8.03 -34.54 16.77
N ALA A 79 8.47 -34.91 15.56
CA ALA A 79 7.88 -34.41 14.31
C ALA A 79 6.41 -34.80 14.16
N LYS A 80 6.07 -36.07 14.43
CA LYS A 80 4.68 -36.54 14.38
C LYS A 80 3.81 -35.82 15.41
N VAL A 81 4.31 -35.66 16.63
CA VAL A 81 3.60 -34.96 17.71
C VAL A 81 3.41 -33.49 17.33
N ALA A 82 4.42 -32.83 16.79
CA ALA A 82 4.34 -31.45 16.32
C ALA A 82 3.21 -31.28 15.29
N ASP A 83 3.17 -32.13 14.26
CA ASP A 83 2.12 -32.07 13.24
C ASP A 83 0.72 -32.30 13.81
N GLU A 84 0.55 -33.32 14.65
CA GLU A 84 -0.75 -33.61 15.26
C GLU A 84 -1.23 -32.47 16.19
N MET A 85 -0.32 -31.87 16.96
CA MET A 85 -0.66 -30.73 17.82
C MET A 85 -1.02 -29.50 16.99
N MET A 86 -0.26 -29.19 15.94
CA MET A 86 -0.53 -28.04 15.07
C MET A 86 -1.83 -28.22 14.30
N ASP A 87 -2.12 -29.42 13.79
CA ASP A 87 -3.39 -29.71 13.12
C ASP A 87 -4.60 -29.52 14.03
N ALA A 88 -4.49 -29.95 15.30
CA ALA A 88 -5.55 -29.73 16.28
C ALA A 88 -5.77 -28.23 16.55
N ILE A 89 -4.69 -27.46 16.64
CA ILE A 89 -4.74 -26.01 16.88
C ILE A 89 -5.36 -25.27 15.70
N VAL A 90 -4.92 -25.56 14.47
CA VAL A 90 -5.46 -24.96 13.25
C VAL A 90 -6.95 -25.30 13.11
N GLU A 91 -7.32 -26.57 13.30
CA GLU A 91 -8.71 -27.01 13.23
C GLU A 91 -9.57 -26.30 14.29
N PHE A 92 -9.09 -26.21 15.53
CA PHE A 92 -9.79 -25.49 16.60
C PHE A 92 -9.94 -24.00 16.27
N ALA A 93 -8.85 -23.32 15.88
CA ALA A 93 -8.86 -21.90 15.57
C ALA A 93 -9.73 -21.54 14.36
N SER A 94 -9.92 -22.48 13.42
CA SER A 94 -10.79 -22.28 12.25
C SER A 94 -12.30 -22.28 12.59
N LYS A 95 -12.69 -22.73 13.80
CA LYS A 95 -14.11 -22.78 14.21
C LYS A 95 -14.61 -21.37 14.53
N LYS A 96 -15.72 -20.96 13.92
CA LYS A 96 -16.41 -19.67 14.20
C LYS A 96 -16.87 -19.51 15.66
N SER A 97 -16.92 -20.59 16.43
CA SER A 97 -17.42 -20.61 17.80
C SER A 97 -16.36 -20.30 18.86
N VAL A 98 -15.07 -20.18 18.49
CA VAL A 98 -14.01 -19.84 19.46
C VAL A 98 -14.10 -18.35 19.81
N GLN A 99 -14.28 -18.04 21.10
CA GLN A 99 -14.46 -16.67 21.59
C GLN A 99 -13.51 -16.31 22.74
N HIS A 100 -13.15 -17.28 23.59
CA HIS A 100 -12.48 -17.00 24.86
C HIS A 100 -11.00 -17.35 24.84
N LEU A 101 -10.62 -18.49 24.25
CA LEU A 101 -9.24 -18.96 24.24
C LEU A 101 -8.42 -18.20 23.20
N GLN A 102 -7.52 -17.34 23.68
CA GLN A 102 -6.75 -16.40 22.85
C GLN A 102 -5.30 -16.84 22.67
N THR A 103 -4.72 -17.53 23.66
CA THR A 103 -3.30 -17.83 23.68
C THR A 103 -3.04 -19.31 23.91
N ILE A 104 -2.45 -19.98 22.91
CA ILE A 104 -1.99 -21.37 23.01
C ILE A 104 -0.47 -21.38 22.97
N LYS A 105 0.16 -21.96 24.00
CA LYS A 105 1.63 -22.11 24.05
C LYS A 105 2.01 -23.59 24.05
N ILE A 106 3.00 -23.96 23.25
CA ILE A 106 3.66 -25.26 23.33
C ILE A 106 5.03 -25.05 23.99
N VAL A 107 5.21 -25.62 25.18
CA VAL A 107 6.44 -25.52 25.96
C VAL A 107 7.31 -26.73 25.67
N ILE A 108 8.40 -26.50 24.96
CA ILE A 108 9.33 -27.55 24.52
C ILE A 108 10.47 -27.66 25.53
N PHE A 109 10.58 -28.81 26.20
CA PHE A 109 11.62 -29.04 27.21
C PHE A 109 12.99 -29.35 26.60
N GLN A 110 13.05 -30.18 25.54
CA GLN A 110 14.32 -30.57 24.91
C GLN A 110 14.57 -29.77 23.63
N LYS A 111 15.72 -29.09 23.57
CA LYS A 111 16.09 -28.18 22.48
C LYS A 111 16.08 -28.83 21.09
N ASN A 112 16.42 -30.11 20.99
CA ASN A 112 16.42 -30.86 19.73
C ASN A 112 15.02 -30.96 19.09
N MET A 113 13.95 -30.97 19.88
CA MET A 113 12.57 -31.00 19.36
C MET A 113 12.11 -29.65 18.79
N PHE A 114 12.80 -28.55 19.13
CA PHE A 114 12.39 -27.21 18.68
C PHE A 114 12.29 -27.11 17.17
N LYS A 115 13.26 -27.72 16.45
CA LYS A 115 13.29 -27.71 14.98
C LYS A 115 12.02 -28.33 14.39
N ASP A 116 11.60 -29.48 14.89
CA ASP A 116 10.43 -30.20 14.38
C ASP A 116 9.13 -29.39 14.57
N PHE A 117 8.94 -28.79 15.75
CA PHE A 117 7.78 -27.93 16.03
C PHE A 117 7.80 -26.64 15.21
N TYR A 118 8.98 -26.05 15.01
CA TYR A 118 9.15 -24.85 14.21
C TYR A 118 8.85 -25.10 12.72
N GLU A 119 9.35 -26.20 12.15
CA GLU A 119 9.08 -26.58 10.76
C GLU A 119 7.60 -26.89 10.55
N SER A 120 6.99 -27.64 11.46
CA SER A 120 5.56 -27.96 11.43
C SER A 120 4.66 -26.71 11.46
N MET A 121 5.04 -25.70 12.25
CA MET A 121 4.36 -24.40 12.29
C MET A 121 4.51 -23.64 10.96
N LYS A 122 5.74 -23.58 10.42
CA LYS A 122 6.01 -22.87 9.15
C LYS A 122 5.24 -23.44 7.97
N LEU A 123 5.19 -24.77 7.84
CA LEU A 123 4.47 -25.44 6.76
C LEU A 123 2.99 -25.03 6.69
N ARG A 124 2.35 -24.80 7.85
CA ARG A 124 0.94 -24.39 7.93
C ARG A 124 0.74 -22.90 7.71
N GLN A 125 1.73 -22.09 8.05
CA GLN A 125 1.71 -20.66 7.73
C GLN A 125 1.80 -20.41 6.21
N ASP A 126 2.66 -21.14 5.51
CA ASP A 126 2.84 -20.97 4.05
C ASP A 126 1.64 -21.50 3.25
N ALA A 127 0.91 -22.49 3.78
CA ALA A 127 -0.31 -23.01 3.15
C ALA A 127 -1.46 -22.00 3.15
N ASP A 128 -1.62 -21.23 4.23
CA ASP A 128 -2.72 -20.25 4.38
C ASP A 128 -2.55 -19.05 3.41
N LEU A 129 -1.30 -18.68 3.09
CA LEU A 129 -0.97 -17.61 2.13
C LEU A 129 -1.42 -17.91 0.69
N SER A 130 -1.74 -19.16 0.36
CA SER A 130 -2.27 -19.54 -0.96
C SER A 130 -3.79 -19.47 -1.07
N THR A 131 -4.51 -19.28 0.05
CA THR A 131 -5.98 -19.31 0.09
C THR A 131 -6.63 -18.11 0.81
N THR A 132 -5.88 -17.23 1.46
CA THR A 132 -6.44 -16.09 2.20
C THR A 132 -6.47 -14.79 1.37
N ASP A 133 -7.34 -14.76 0.37
CA ASP A 133 -7.68 -13.52 -0.35
C ASP A 133 -8.89 -12.78 0.28
N SER A 134 -9.32 -13.12 1.50
CA SER A 134 -10.67 -12.71 1.89
C SER A 134 -10.99 -12.42 3.37
N TRP A 135 -10.10 -12.32 4.37
CA TRP A 135 -10.60 -12.26 5.77
C TRP A 135 -10.07 -11.12 6.67
N PHE A 136 -9.29 -10.16 6.17
CA PHE A 136 -8.78 -9.04 6.99
C PHE A 136 -9.27 -7.63 6.61
N SER A 137 -10.36 -7.50 5.83
CA SER A 137 -10.94 -6.18 5.49
C SER A 137 -12.12 -5.73 6.36
N MET A 138 -12.36 -6.37 7.50
CA MET A 138 -13.43 -5.98 8.44
C MET A 138 -12.78 -5.74 9.81
N ILE A 139 -13.03 -4.57 10.41
CA ILE A 139 -12.40 -3.98 11.64
C ILE A 139 -11.23 -3.07 11.25
N THR A 140 -11.45 -1.81 10.84
CA THR A 140 -11.56 -0.65 11.76
C THR A 140 -12.44 0.49 11.21
N SER A 141 -13.76 0.32 11.20
CA SER A 141 -14.68 1.46 10.97
C SER A 141 -15.95 1.35 11.82
N PHE A 142 -15.78 1.45 13.14
CA PHE A 142 -16.89 1.70 14.06
C PHE A 142 -16.44 2.69 15.14
N PHE A 143 -16.49 3.99 14.86
CA PHE A 143 -16.97 5.04 15.78
C PHE A 143 -17.56 6.19 14.96
N TRP A 144 -18.79 6.57 15.33
CA TRP A 144 -19.77 7.32 14.56
C TRP A 144 -19.73 8.81 14.93
N GLY A 145 -19.79 9.70 13.93
CA GLY A 145 -20.13 11.11 14.11
C GLY A 145 -20.78 11.65 12.84
N LYS A 146 -22.11 11.55 12.73
CA LYS A 146 -22.89 12.14 11.64
C LYS A 146 -22.86 13.67 11.73
N LYS A 147 -22.28 14.32 10.73
CA LYS A 147 -22.66 15.68 10.29
C LYS A 147 -22.69 15.68 8.77
N GLN A 148 -23.87 15.95 8.20
CA GLN A 148 -24.01 16.26 6.79
C GLN A 148 -23.34 17.60 6.50
N SER A 149 -22.45 17.63 5.52
CA SER A 149 -21.93 18.83 4.86
C SER A 149 -21.59 18.46 3.39
N PRO A 150 -21.41 19.46 2.51
CA PRO A 150 -21.92 19.45 1.14
C PRO A 150 -21.15 18.53 0.20
N GLU A 151 -21.77 18.23 -0.95
CA GLU A 151 -21.27 17.38 -2.03
C GLU A 151 -19.74 17.36 -2.16
N LYS A 152 -19.15 16.22 -1.80
CA LYS A 152 -17.71 16.00 -1.91
C LYS A 152 -17.32 15.97 -3.40
N LYS A 153 -16.42 16.88 -3.79
CA LYS A 153 -15.59 16.74 -4.99
C LYS A 153 -15.00 15.32 -5.01
N LYS A 154 -15.08 14.62 -6.14
CA LYS A 154 -14.60 13.24 -6.30
C LYS A 154 -13.13 13.14 -5.90
N THR A 155 -12.83 12.52 -4.77
CA THR A 155 -11.48 12.08 -4.42
C THR A 155 -11.12 10.93 -5.34
N ILE A 156 -10.07 11.10 -6.16
CA ILE A 156 -9.55 10.03 -7.01
C ILE A 156 -8.44 9.36 -6.22
N THR A 157 -8.75 8.22 -5.61
CA THR A 157 -7.75 7.35 -4.98
C THR A 157 -7.13 6.48 -6.07
N LEU A 158 -5.86 6.70 -6.38
CA LEU A 158 -5.09 5.82 -7.27
C LEU A 158 -4.97 4.42 -6.62
N GLU A 159 -5.03 3.35 -7.41
CA GLU A 159 -5.05 1.96 -6.90
C GLU A 159 -3.96 1.72 -5.84
N LYS A 160 -4.39 1.47 -4.60
CA LYS A 160 -3.50 1.22 -3.47
C LYS A 160 -3.05 -0.23 -3.48
N LYS A 161 -1.89 -0.51 -4.08
CA LYS A 161 -1.22 -1.80 -3.90
C LYS A 161 -0.55 -1.83 -2.54
N VAL A 162 -1.21 -2.45 -1.56
CA VAL A 162 -0.61 -2.71 -0.25
C VAL A 162 0.28 -3.94 -0.37
N TYR A 163 1.59 -3.75 -0.29
CA TYR A 163 2.54 -4.85 -0.15
C TYR A 163 2.61 -5.23 1.33
N LEU A 164 1.96 -6.32 1.70
CA LEU A 164 2.04 -6.85 3.06
C LEU A 164 3.42 -7.48 3.27
N VAL A 165 4.13 -7.01 4.29
CA VAL A 165 5.41 -7.59 4.72
C VAL A 165 5.24 -8.12 6.14
N THR A 166 5.50 -9.40 6.33
CA THR A 166 5.44 -10.06 7.64
C THR A 166 6.84 -10.18 8.23
N PHE A 167 7.07 -9.59 9.40
CA PHE A 167 8.30 -9.77 10.17
C PHE A 167 8.07 -10.83 11.25
N GLN A 168 8.94 -11.83 11.31
CA GLN A 168 8.97 -12.82 12.38
C GLN A 168 10.16 -12.52 13.29
N ILE A 169 9.87 -12.22 14.56
CA ILE A 169 10.88 -11.84 15.55
C ILE A 169 10.94 -12.96 16.59
N CYS A 170 12.15 -13.46 16.85
CA CYS A 170 12.40 -14.47 17.88
C CYS A 170 13.48 -13.95 18.83
N GLY A 171 13.25 -14.08 20.14
CA GLY A 171 14.16 -13.61 21.18
C GLY A 171 14.10 -14.51 22.41
N GLU A 172 15.08 -14.33 23.30
CA GLU A 172 15.23 -15.13 24.53
C GLU A 172 14.16 -14.82 25.59
N SER A 173 13.48 -13.68 25.47
CA SER A 173 12.37 -13.24 26.32
C SER A 173 11.36 -12.41 25.51
N GLN A 174 10.16 -12.20 26.06
CA GLN A 174 9.17 -11.31 25.46
C GLN A 174 9.67 -9.86 25.40
N GLU A 175 10.38 -9.40 26.43
CA GLU A 175 10.95 -8.05 26.50
C GLU A 175 11.92 -7.79 25.34
N ASN A 176 12.76 -8.77 24.99
CA ASN A 176 13.66 -8.67 23.86
C ASN A 176 12.91 -8.63 22.52
N VAL A 177 11.83 -9.40 22.38
CA VAL A 177 10.98 -9.40 21.19
C VAL A 177 10.28 -8.04 21.03
N ASP A 178 9.68 -7.51 22.10
CA ASP A 178 8.97 -6.23 22.10
C ASP A 178 9.91 -5.05 21.82
N ALA A 179 11.14 -5.10 22.36
CA ALA A 179 12.16 -4.10 22.10
C ALA A 179 12.60 -4.10 20.62
N ALA A 180 12.78 -5.29 20.02
CA ALA A 180 13.12 -5.42 18.61
C ALA A 180 11.95 -4.98 17.71
N GLU A 181 10.72 -5.33 18.04
CA GLU A 181 9.52 -4.88 17.32
C GLU A 181 9.40 -3.35 17.35
N SER A 182 9.57 -2.76 18.54
CA SER A 182 9.53 -1.29 18.71
C SER A 182 10.64 -0.59 17.94
N TRP A 183 11.85 -1.16 17.93
CA TRP A 183 12.97 -0.61 17.16
C TRP A 183 12.69 -0.63 15.65
N ILE A 184 12.19 -1.74 15.10
CA ILE A 184 11.82 -1.85 13.68
C ILE A 184 10.71 -0.85 13.33
N LYS A 185 9.65 -0.78 14.16
CA LYS A 185 8.56 0.18 13.97
C LYS A 185 9.08 1.63 13.94
N ASN A 186 9.96 1.98 14.88
CA ASN A 186 10.54 3.32 14.94
C ASN A 186 11.40 3.64 13.72
N LEU A 187 12.17 2.68 13.19
CA LEU A 187 12.93 2.88 11.95
C LEU A 187 12.00 3.12 10.76
N ILE A 188 10.94 2.33 10.60
CA ILE A 188 9.97 2.49 9.52
C ILE A 188 9.29 3.86 9.60
N LEU A 189 8.80 4.24 10.79
CA LEU A 189 8.13 5.52 10.98
C LEU A 189 9.06 6.72 10.78
N LYS A 190 10.35 6.59 11.13
CA LYS A 190 11.35 7.66 10.93
C LYS A 190 11.66 7.89 9.45
N GLU A 191 11.61 6.85 8.64
CA GLU A 191 11.85 6.95 7.19
C GLU A 191 10.60 7.36 6.41
N GLN A 192 9.42 7.27 7.04
CA GLN A 192 8.15 7.70 6.45
C GLN A 192 8.03 9.22 6.47
N TYR A 193 7.59 9.77 5.34
CA TYR A 193 7.41 11.19 5.13
C TYR A 193 6.15 11.43 4.30
N ASP A 194 5.39 12.45 4.70
CA ASP A 194 4.18 12.88 4.01
C ASP A 194 4.32 14.34 3.61
N THR A 195 3.93 14.67 2.39
CA THR A 195 3.90 16.06 1.89
C THR A 195 2.62 16.32 1.13
N THR A 196 2.13 17.57 1.19
CA THR A 196 0.94 18.00 0.47
C THR A 196 1.26 19.23 -0.37
N ILE A 197 0.98 19.13 -1.67
CA ILE A 197 1.11 20.23 -2.62
C ILE A 197 -0.29 20.80 -2.86
N THR A 198 -0.45 22.11 -2.69
CA THR A 198 -1.70 22.84 -2.94
C THR A 198 -1.47 23.84 -4.07
N ASN A 199 -2.25 23.74 -5.15
CA ASN A 199 -2.19 24.66 -6.28
C ASN A 199 -3.49 24.63 -7.09
N GLU A 200 -4.02 25.78 -7.49
CA GLU A 200 -5.29 25.89 -8.23
C GLU A 200 -5.27 25.14 -9.57
N LEU A 201 -4.11 25.05 -10.24
CA LEU A 201 -3.95 24.29 -11.49
C LEU A 201 -4.21 22.79 -11.33
N ILE A 202 -4.14 22.26 -10.09
CA ILE A 202 -4.47 20.86 -9.80
C ILE A 202 -5.96 20.58 -10.05
N GLU A 203 -6.84 21.59 -9.97
CA GLU A 203 -8.25 21.43 -10.34
C GLU A 203 -8.43 21.05 -11.82
N SER A 204 -7.46 21.42 -12.66
CA SER A 204 -7.47 21.16 -14.10
C SER A 204 -6.66 19.94 -14.51
N PHE A 205 -6.24 19.08 -13.56
CA PHE A 205 -5.53 17.84 -13.88
C PHE A 205 -6.42 16.89 -14.68
N GLY A 206 -6.05 16.65 -15.94
CA GLY A 206 -6.74 15.73 -16.84
C GLY A 206 -6.15 14.33 -16.83
N GLU A 207 -6.59 13.50 -17.79
CA GLU A 207 -6.18 12.11 -17.92
C GLU A 207 -4.66 11.92 -18.01
N ARG A 208 -3.96 12.84 -18.70
CA ARG A 208 -2.49 12.78 -18.85
C ARG A 208 -1.78 12.93 -17.50
N GLN A 209 -2.21 13.90 -16.69
CA GLN A 209 -1.64 14.14 -15.37
C GLN A 209 -1.98 13.00 -14.43
N ILE A 210 -3.23 12.52 -14.43
CA ILE A 210 -3.66 11.37 -13.61
C ILE A 210 -2.85 10.11 -13.97
N ALA A 211 -2.65 9.84 -15.26
CA ALA A 211 -1.81 8.72 -15.71
C ALA A 211 -0.34 8.86 -15.28
N ALA A 212 0.21 10.08 -15.33
CA ALA A 212 1.56 10.36 -14.84
C ALA A 212 1.69 10.15 -13.33
N LEU A 213 0.70 10.58 -12.53
CA LEU A 213 0.64 10.33 -11.09
C LEU A 213 0.56 8.83 -10.80
N ALA A 214 -0.28 8.08 -11.52
CA ALA A 214 -0.39 6.63 -11.38
C ALA A 214 0.93 5.91 -11.68
N ASP A 215 1.66 6.35 -12.71
CA ASP A 215 2.99 5.82 -13.04
C ASP A 215 4.03 6.12 -11.96
N LEU A 216 4.05 7.36 -11.45
CA LEU A 216 4.94 7.75 -10.35
C LEU A 216 4.66 6.92 -9.09
N GLN A 217 3.37 6.74 -8.74
CA GLN A 217 2.94 5.93 -7.61
C GLN A 217 3.53 4.50 -7.70
N ARG A 218 3.40 3.88 -8.87
CA ARG A 218 3.89 2.52 -9.12
C ARG A 218 5.41 2.43 -9.11
N ARG A 219 6.13 3.34 -9.77
CA ARG A 219 7.60 3.28 -9.91
C ARG A 219 8.35 3.65 -8.63
N LYS A 220 7.75 4.51 -7.80
CA LYS A 220 8.38 5.05 -6.58
C LYS A 220 7.81 4.47 -5.30
N LEU A 221 6.86 3.53 -5.39
CA LEU A 221 6.24 2.86 -4.25
C LEU A 221 5.72 3.84 -3.18
N VAL A 222 5.25 5.00 -3.62
CA VAL A 222 4.58 5.98 -2.77
C VAL A 222 3.07 5.76 -2.82
N THR A 223 2.34 6.38 -1.91
CA THR A 223 0.89 6.57 -2.00
C THR A 223 0.64 8.00 -2.44
N ILE A 224 -0.19 8.19 -3.46
CA ILE A 224 -0.58 9.51 -3.96
C ILE A 224 -2.10 9.63 -3.87
N GLU A 225 -2.56 10.61 -3.11
CA GLU A 225 -3.98 10.95 -2.98
C GLU A 225 -4.26 12.27 -3.67
N LEU A 226 -5.10 12.23 -4.70
CA LEU A 226 -5.53 13.41 -5.46
C LEU A 226 -6.88 13.89 -4.94
N SER A 227 -6.88 15.04 -4.25
CA SER A 227 -8.05 15.74 -3.76
C SER A 227 -7.98 17.21 -4.17
N PRO A 228 -8.30 17.53 -5.45
CA PRO A 228 -8.07 18.87 -5.99
C PRO A 228 -8.68 19.98 -5.12
N PRO A 229 -7.95 21.09 -4.86
CA PRO A 229 -6.68 21.50 -5.49
C PRO A 229 -5.41 20.92 -4.81
N GLN A 230 -5.52 19.80 -4.10
CA GLN A 230 -4.42 19.20 -3.32
C GLN A 230 -3.99 17.84 -3.88
N VAL A 231 -2.68 17.60 -3.80
CA VAL A 231 -2.06 16.28 -3.98
C VAL A 231 -1.26 15.97 -2.73
N THR A 232 -1.60 14.86 -2.06
CA THR A 232 -0.86 14.34 -0.91
C THR A 232 -0.02 13.15 -1.34
N ILE A 233 1.24 13.13 -0.95
CA ILE A 233 2.22 12.10 -1.29
C ILE A 233 2.80 11.56 0.01
N SER A 234 2.72 10.24 0.17
CA SER A 234 3.15 9.52 1.38
C SER A 234 4.07 8.36 1.02
N GLY A 235 5.16 8.16 1.78
CA GLY A 235 6.10 7.07 1.52
C GLY A 235 7.46 7.33 2.14
N ILE A 236 8.52 6.74 1.59
CA ILE A 236 9.87 7.00 2.06
C ILE A 236 10.36 8.39 1.60
N SER A 237 11.06 9.10 2.49
CA SER A 237 11.48 10.51 2.29
C SER A 237 12.10 10.81 0.91
N ARG A 238 13.06 10.01 0.46
CA ARG A 238 13.74 10.17 -0.84
C ARG A 238 12.76 10.12 -2.01
N ASP A 239 11.86 9.16 -2.00
CA ASP A 239 10.96 8.90 -3.12
C ASP A 239 9.80 9.89 -3.10
N VAL A 240 9.32 10.29 -1.92
CA VAL A 240 8.34 11.38 -1.76
C VAL A 240 8.90 12.71 -2.27
N CYS A 241 10.16 13.04 -1.94
CA CYS A 241 10.82 14.24 -2.44
C CYS A 241 10.98 14.22 -3.97
N PHE A 242 11.33 13.07 -4.55
CA PHE A 242 11.38 12.94 -6.00
C PHE A 242 9.99 13.18 -6.65
N VAL A 243 8.95 12.53 -6.12
CA VAL A 243 7.59 12.65 -6.67
C VAL A 243 7.06 14.08 -6.49
N SER A 244 7.37 14.76 -5.39
CA SER A 244 6.93 16.14 -5.18
C SER A 244 7.51 17.10 -6.22
N VAL A 245 8.78 16.91 -6.62
CA VAL A 245 9.42 17.68 -7.70
C VAL A 245 8.76 17.41 -9.06
N GLU A 246 8.40 16.17 -9.35
CA GLU A 246 7.70 15.82 -10.59
C GLU A 246 6.30 16.44 -10.65
N VAL A 247 5.56 16.44 -9.53
CA VAL A 247 4.24 17.10 -9.45
C VAL A 247 4.37 18.60 -9.66
N GLN A 248 5.35 19.26 -9.01
CA GLN A 248 5.63 20.68 -9.23
C GLN A 248 6.00 20.97 -10.70
N THR A 249 6.75 20.07 -11.34
CA THR A 249 7.09 20.19 -12.76
C THR A 249 5.86 20.09 -13.67
N MET A 250 4.89 19.23 -13.35
CA MET A 250 3.62 19.17 -14.09
C MET A 250 2.83 20.48 -13.95
N ILE A 251 2.74 21.02 -12.73
CA ILE A 251 2.06 22.29 -12.44
C ILE A 251 2.74 23.43 -13.22
N GLN A 252 4.07 23.50 -13.18
CA GLN A 252 4.83 24.53 -13.88
C GLN A 252 4.59 24.47 -15.40
N LYS A 253 4.62 23.27 -16.00
CA LYS A 253 4.31 23.10 -17.43
C LYS A 253 2.90 23.55 -17.80
N MET A 254 1.92 23.33 -16.92
CA MET A 254 0.55 23.81 -17.14
C MET A 254 0.49 25.34 -17.08
N LYS A 255 1.17 25.93 -16.10
CA LYS A 255 1.28 27.39 -15.97
C LYS A 255 1.94 28.02 -17.19
N ASP A 256 3.07 27.46 -17.63
CA ASP A 256 3.81 27.98 -18.79
C ASP A 256 2.94 27.94 -20.07
N ALA A 257 2.17 26.86 -20.25
CA ALA A 257 1.26 26.73 -21.39
C ALA A 257 0.08 27.72 -21.34
N GLU A 258 -0.48 27.99 -20.15
CA GLU A 258 -1.53 28.99 -19.96
C GLU A 258 -1.01 30.42 -20.20
N ASP A 259 0.18 30.74 -19.70
CA ASP A 259 0.85 32.02 -19.92
C ASP A 259 1.16 32.21 -21.41
N GLU A 260 1.62 31.17 -22.11
CA GLU A 260 1.89 31.20 -23.55
C GLU A 260 0.60 31.41 -24.36
N GLN A 261 -0.47 30.69 -24.02
CA GLN A 261 -1.77 30.85 -24.66
C GLN A 261 -2.35 32.26 -24.43
N SER A 262 -2.20 32.79 -23.23
CA SER A 262 -2.66 34.15 -22.87
C SER A 262 -1.87 35.23 -23.63
N LYS A 263 -0.55 35.08 -23.74
CA LYS A 263 0.29 35.97 -24.55
C LYS A 263 -0.08 35.91 -26.03
N ALA A 264 -0.28 34.70 -26.56
CA ALA A 264 -0.69 34.50 -27.95
C ALA A 264 -2.04 35.17 -28.24
N GLU A 265 -3.01 35.08 -27.31
CA GLU A 265 -4.30 35.76 -27.42
C GLU A 265 -4.17 37.28 -27.51
N VAL A 266 -3.43 37.87 -26.57
CA VAL A 266 -3.23 39.33 -26.51
C VAL A 266 -2.52 39.81 -27.77
N LEU A 267 -1.48 39.11 -28.20
CA LEU A 267 -0.68 39.52 -29.36
C LEU A 267 -1.48 39.39 -30.67
N TYR A 268 -2.30 38.34 -30.80
CA TYR A 268 -3.19 38.15 -31.95
C TYR A 268 -4.22 39.28 -32.09
N ASN A 269 -4.59 39.97 -31.00
CA ASN A 269 -5.46 41.14 -31.03
C ASN A 269 -4.74 42.43 -31.47
N LEU A 270 -3.41 42.47 -31.39
CA LEU A 270 -2.59 43.62 -31.80
C LEU A 270 -2.10 43.49 -33.25
N VAL A 271 -1.68 42.29 -33.64
CA VAL A 271 -1.04 42.00 -34.94
C VAL A 271 -1.48 40.65 -35.45
N GLU A 272 -1.85 40.58 -36.72
CA GLU A 272 -2.20 39.35 -37.40
C GLU A 272 -1.28 39.07 -38.58
N TRP A 273 -0.61 37.93 -38.50
CA TRP A 273 0.17 37.32 -39.55
C TRP A 273 -0.74 36.44 -40.40
N ARG A 274 -0.57 36.55 -41.72
CA ARG A 274 -1.34 35.80 -42.71
C ARG A 274 -0.42 35.22 -43.77
N TYR A 275 -0.82 34.12 -44.40
CA TYR A 275 -0.13 33.54 -45.55
C TYR A 275 -1.08 33.45 -46.75
N LEU A 276 -0.52 33.49 -47.95
CA LEU A 276 -1.28 33.34 -49.18
C LEU A 276 -1.72 31.88 -49.37
N GLY A 277 -3.03 31.64 -49.30
CA GLY A 277 -3.65 30.33 -49.48
C GLY A 277 -3.76 29.92 -50.95
N SER A 278 -4.21 28.68 -51.19
CA SER A 278 -4.36 28.11 -52.55
C SER A 278 -5.35 28.86 -53.44
N ASN A 279 -6.27 29.62 -52.83
CA ASN A 279 -7.32 30.36 -53.52
C ASN A 279 -6.93 31.83 -53.74
N ASP A 280 -5.64 32.16 -53.63
CA ASP A 280 -5.11 33.53 -53.71
C ASP A 280 -5.67 34.48 -52.63
N THR A 281 -6.21 33.91 -51.55
CA THR A 281 -6.72 34.65 -50.39
C THR A 281 -5.77 34.50 -49.20
N PHE A 282 -5.63 35.57 -48.43
CA PHE A 282 -4.84 35.54 -47.20
C PHE A 282 -5.59 34.81 -46.08
N VAL A 283 -4.92 33.81 -45.49
CA VAL A 283 -5.41 33.02 -44.36
C VAL A 283 -4.58 33.36 -43.14
N ALA A 284 -5.23 33.63 -42.00
CA ALA A 284 -4.54 33.91 -40.75
C ALA A 284 -3.83 32.67 -40.21
N PHE A 285 -2.67 32.87 -39.60
CA PHE A 285 -2.04 31.85 -38.78
C PHE A 285 -2.84 31.63 -37.49
N ASP A 286 -2.70 30.45 -36.88
CA ASP A 286 -3.19 30.23 -35.52
C ASP A 286 -2.46 31.17 -34.54
N LYS A 287 -3.08 31.41 -33.38
CA LYS A 287 -2.61 32.41 -32.41
C LYS A 287 -1.18 32.14 -31.94
N LEU A 288 -0.81 30.87 -31.78
CA LEU A 288 0.53 30.50 -31.31
C LEU A 288 1.58 30.72 -32.40
N THR A 289 1.34 30.26 -33.62
CA THR A 289 2.24 30.52 -34.76
C THR A 289 2.37 32.01 -35.05
N ASN A 290 1.26 32.76 -34.92
CA ASN A 290 1.24 34.22 -35.03
C ASN A 290 2.17 34.89 -34.01
N MET A 291 2.08 34.45 -32.75
CA MET A 291 2.94 34.95 -31.68
C MET A 291 4.42 34.66 -31.96
N GLN A 292 4.74 33.44 -32.39
CA GLN A 292 6.12 33.04 -32.71
C GLN A 292 6.71 33.85 -33.88
N LEU A 293 5.92 34.13 -34.92
CA LEU A 293 6.31 34.99 -36.04
C LEU A 293 6.60 36.42 -35.58
N GLU A 294 5.74 36.97 -34.73
CA GLU A 294 5.91 38.32 -34.20
C GLU A 294 7.13 38.43 -33.28
N ASP A 295 7.32 37.48 -32.35
CA ASP A 295 8.49 37.42 -31.47
C ASP A 295 9.79 37.30 -32.28
N ALA A 296 9.80 36.46 -33.32
CA ALA A 296 10.96 36.30 -34.19
C ALA A 296 11.26 37.59 -34.97
N LYS A 297 10.23 38.31 -35.42
CA LYS A 297 10.36 39.61 -36.09
C LYS A 297 10.92 40.68 -35.15
N ILE A 298 10.41 40.77 -33.91
CA ILE A 298 10.89 41.70 -32.88
C ILE A 298 12.34 41.38 -32.50
N ALA A 299 12.68 40.09 -32.35
CA ALA A 299 14.03 39.62 -32.06
C ALA A 299 14.99 39.71 -33.26
N LYS A 300 14.53 40.23 -34.42
CA LYS A 300 15.31 40.35 -35.66
C LYS A 300 15.93 39.03 -36.13
N LYS A 301 15.25 37.90 -35.87
CA LYS A 301 15.66 36.61 -36.43
C LYS A 301 15.41 36.63 -37.94
N PRO A 302 16.34 36.13 -38.78
CA PRO A 302 16.16 36.13 -40.22
C PRO A 302 15.15 35.07 -40.67
N TYR A 303 15.12 33.92 -40.00
CA TYR A 303 14.31 32.77 -40.40
C TYR A 303 13.51 32.18 -39.23
N LEU A 304 12.31 31.67 -39.53
CA LEU A 304 11.50 30.89 -38.60
C LEU A 304 10.81 29.73 -39.35
N ASN A 305 10.86 28.52 -38.78
CA ASN A 305 10.14 27.39 -39.34
C ASN A 305 8.71 27.35 -38.82
N VAL A 306 7.74 27.26 -39.73
CA VAL A 306 6.30 27.18 -39.41
C VAL A 306 5.66 26.01 -40.15
N LYS A 307 4.48 25.56 -39.70
CA LYS A 307 3.68 24.54 -40.39
C LYS A 307 2.44 25.16 -41.02
N ILE A 308 2.25 24.94 -42.31
CA ILE A 308 1.07 25.38 -43.06
C ILE A 308 0.49 24.16 -43.78
N ASN A 309 -0.78 23.85 -43.53
CA ASN A 309 -1.46 22.68 -44.11
C ASN A 309 -0.62 21.39 -44.01
N THR A 310 -0.04 21.13 -42.83
CA THR A 310 0.85 20.00 -42.48
C THR A 310 2.25 19.97 -43.11
N ARG A 311 2.58 20.91 -44.01
CA ARG A 311 3.93 21.05 -44.58
C ARG A 311 4.76 22.05 -43.78
N ASN A 312 6.07 21.80 -43.68
CA ASN A 312 7.01 22.73 -43.05
C ASN A 312 7.44 23.78 -44.08
N TYR A 313 7.45 25.04 -43.66
CA TYR A 313 7.98 26.16 -44.42
C TYR A 313 9.00 26.90 -43.58
N GLN A 314 10.10 27.34 -44.20
CA GLN A 314 11.03 28.29 -43.61
C GLN A 314 10.63 29.70 -44.06
N VAL A 315 10.17 30.51 -43.11
CA VAL A 315 9.80 31.91 -43.32
C VAL A 315 11.04 32.78 -43.24
N ASP A 316 11.34 33.52 -44.30
CA ASP A 316 12.26 34.66 -44.28
C ASP A 316 11.50 35.90 -43.82
N LEU A 317 11.85 36.40 -42.63
CA LEU A 317 11.18 37.51 -41.97
C LEU A 317 11.58 38.88 -42.54
N ASN A 318 12.61 38.94 -43.40
CA ASN A 318 13.03 40.16 -44.08
C ASN A 318 12.28 40.33 -45.40
N THR A 319 12.14 39.25 -46.17
CA THR A 319 11.43 39.26 -47.47
C THR A 319 9.93 38.98 -47.35
N LEU A 320 9.49 38.46 -46.19
CA LEU A 320 8.12 38.01 -45.94
C LEU A 320 7.67 36.91 -46.91
N GLN A 321 8.58 35.98 -47.19
CA GLN A 321 8.34 34.80 -48.01
C GLN A 321 8.60 33.52 -47.20
N ALA A 322 7.82 32.48 -47.45
CA ALA A 322 8.03 31.15 -46.90
C ALA A 322 8.39 30.17 -48.00
N HIS A 323 9.43 29.37 -47.78
CA HIS A 323 9.91 28.36 -48.72
C HIS A 323 9.72 26.96 -48.13
N ASP A 324 9.12 26.04 -48.88
CA ASP A 324 9.12 24.61 -48.50
C ASP A 324 10.40 23.89 -49.00
N ASP A 325 10.53 22.63 -48.58
CA ASP A 325 11.63 21.74 -48.96
C ASP A 325 11.65 21.38 -50.46
N GLN A 326 10.57 21.68 -51.19
CA GLN A 326 10.41 21.46 -52.63
C GLN A 326 10.64 22.74 -53.44
N GLY A 327 11.01 23.86 -52.79
CA GLY A 327 11.26 25.15 -53.44
C GLY A 327 10.00 25.94 -53.77
N LYS A 328 8.84 25.55 -53.27
CA LYS A 328 7.60 26.33 -53.38
C LYS A 328 7.69 27.54 -52.46
N THR A 329 7.45 28.71 -53.02
CA THR A 329 7.41 29.98 -52.29
C THR A 329 5.98 30.44 -52.08
N ILE A 330 5.66 30.88 -50.87
CA ILE A 330 4.39 31.54 -50.54
C ILE A 330 4.65 32.89 -49.88
N ASN A 331 3.79 33.87 -50.14
CA ASN A 331 3.91 35.19 -49.54
C ASN A 331 3.25 35.20 -48.15
N ILE A 332 3.89 35.90 -47.22
CA ILE A 332 3.41 36.14 -45.87
C ILE A 332 3.15 37.64 -45.70
N GLN A 333 2.17 37.99 -44.89
CA GLN A 333 1.81 39.37 -44.59
C GLN A 333 1.67 39.55 -43.08
N ARG A 334 2.23 40.64 -42.56
CA ARG A 334 2.00 41.11 -41.19
C ARG A 334 1.05 42.30 -41.23
N VAL A 335 -0.07 42.22 -40.52
CA VAL A 335 -1.12 43.24 -40.51
C VAL A 335 -1.33 43.75 -39.07
N PRO A 336 -1.00 45.02 -38.75
CA PRO A 336 -1.41 45.63 -37.50
C PRO A 336 -2.94 45.73 -37.44
N LYS A 337 -3.56 45.35 -36.32
CA LYS A 337 -5.01 45.47 -36.11
C LYS A 337 -5.43 46.84 -35.56
N ASN A 338 -4.46 47.63 -35.07
CA ASN A 338 -4.69 48.96 -34.48
C ASN A 338 -4.25 50.12 -35.39
N GLU A 339 -4.53 50.05 -36.69
CA GLU A 339 -4.53 51.24 -37.56
C GLU A 339 -5.96 51.52 -38.03
N GLY A 340 -6.79 52.04 -37.11
CA GLY A 340 -8.15 52.46 -37.43
C GLY A 340 -8.99 52.84 -36.21
N LYS A 341 -9.07 54.16 -35.95
CA LYS A 341 -9.85 54.89 -34.92
C LYS A 341 -9.11 55.21 -33.62
N LEU A 342 -8.26 56.23 -33.69
CA LEU A 342 -8.26 57.32 -32.72
C LEU A 342 -9.13 58.45 -33.27
#